data_AF-A0A7C1VGW5-F1
#
_entry.id   AF-A0A7C1VGW5-F1
#
_cell.length_a   1.000
_cell.length_b   1.000
_cell.length_c   1.000
_cell.angle_alpha   90.00
_cell.angle_beta   90.00
_cell.angle_gamma   90.00
#
_symmetry.space_group_name_H-M   'P 1'
#
loop_
_entity.id
_entity.type
_entity.pdbx_description
1 polymer ?
#
loop_
_entity_poly.entity_id
_entity_poly.type
_entity_poly.pdbx_seq_one_letter_code
_entity_poly.pdbx_strand_id
1 'polypeptide(L)'
;MDKPKCKIDKCNNNAMFARINKKGERKYKKLCYGHHRKKYRMSPNSKIRKNGSFTSEYYDIDTTKCSLCGWDKAPCDRHRIEMGMNGGKYIKGNMLSLCPNCHKLVHLGLSIK
;
A
#
# COMPACT_ATOMS: atom_id res chain seq x y z
N MET A 1 11.67 0.42 -36.65
CA MET A 1 11.38 -1.00 -36.33
C MET A 1 9.98 -1.08 -35.75
N ASP A 2 9.04 -1.60 -36.52
CA ASP A 2 7.66 -1.74 -36.08
C ASP A 2 7.52 -2.77 -34.96
N LYS A 3 6.84 -2.34 -33.89
CA LYS A 3 6.58 -3.19 -32.74
C LYS A 3 5.37 -4.08 -33.07
N PRO A 4 5.48 -5.42 -32.92
CA PRO A 4 4.37 -6.31 -33.25
C PRO A 4 3.16 -6.02 -32.36
N LYS A 5 1.95 -6.21 -32.91
CA LYS A 5 0.69 -6.05 -32.17
C LYS A 5 0.40 -7.24 -31.26
N CYS A 6 -0.42 -7.00 -30.24
CA CYS A 6 -0.93 -8.04 -29.37
C CYS A 6 -1.76 -9.06 -30.17
N LYS A 7 -1.57 -10.36 -29.90
CA LYS A 7 -2.28 -11.45 -30.58
C LYS A 7 -3.78 -11.56 -30.22
N ILE A 8 -4.24 -10.89 -29.16
CA ILE A 8 -5.66 -10.95 -28.74
C ILE A 8 -6.52 -10.15 -29.71
N ASP A 9 -7.60 -10.77 -30.17
CA ASP A 9 -8.59 -10.13 -31.03
C ASP A 9 -9.11 -8.83 -30.40
N LYS A 10 -9.31 -7.81 -31.24
CA LYS A 10 -9.72 -6.44 -30.82
C LYS A 10 -8.75 -5.74 -29.86
N CYS A 11 -7.49 -6.16 -29.77
CA CYS A 11 -6.47 -5.47 -28.99
C CYS A 11 -5.49 -4.67 -29.86
N ASN A 12 -5.61 -3.34 -29.83
CA ASN A 12 -4.74 -2.44 -30.59
C ASN A 12 -3.38 -2.16 -29.92
N ASN A 13 -3.15 -2.73 -28.73
CA ASN A 13 -1.92 -2.55 -27.97
C ASN A 13 -0.75 -3.29 -28.60
N ASN A 14 0.44 -2.71 -28.47
CA ASN A 14 1.66 -3.35 -28.91
C ASN A 14 2.04 -4.51 -27.97
N ALA A 15 2.60 -5.57 -28.53
CA ALA A 15 3.12 -6.70 -27.79
C ALA A 15 4.28 -6.30 -26.87
N MET A 16 4.36 -6.92 -25.69
CA MET A 16 5.38 -6.62 -24.70
C MET A 16 6.78 -7.02 -25.18
N PHE A 17 7.79 -6.21 -24.89
CA PHE A 17 9.18 -6.58 -25.10
C PHE A 17 9.56 -7.78 -24.23
N ALA A 18 10.30 -8.74 -24.80
CA ALA A 18 10.74 -9.93 -24.09
C ALA A 18 12.22 -9.86 -23.71
N ARG A 19 13.10 -9.68 -24.71
CA ARG A 19 14.56 -9.63 -24.54
C ARG A 19 15.24 -9.22 -25.86
N ILE A 20 16.52 -8.87 -25.80
CA ILE A 20 17.40 -8.80 -26.97
C ILE A 20 18.09 -10.17 -27.13
N ASN A 21 18.24 -10.67 -28.36
CA ASN A 21 18.97 -11.91 -28.61
C ASN A 21 20.49 -11.66 -28.72
N LYS A 22 21.29 -12.73 -28.80
CA LYS A 22 22.75 -12.62 -28.95
C LYS A 22 23.20 -11.84 -30.21
N LYS A 23 22.31 -11.67 -31.19
CA LYS A 23 22.54 -10.93 -32.44
C LYS A 23 22.10 -9.46 -32.36
N GLY A 24 21.66 -8.97 -31.19
CA GLY A 24 21.20 -7.59 -31.01
C GLY A 24 19.75 -7.31 -31.42
N GLU A 25 19.00 -8.33 -31.86
CA GLU A 25 17.61 -8.16 -32.29
C GLU A 25 16.63 -8.18 -31.11
N ARG A 26 15.67 -7.24 -31.11
CA ARG A 26 14.59 -7.20 -30.12
C ARG A 26 13.58 -8.32 -30.38
N LYS A 27 13.32 -9.16 -29.38
CA LYS A 27 12.23 -10.13 -29.37
C LYS A 27 11.08 -9.62 -28.50
N TYR A 28 9.86 -9.83 -28.97
CA TYR A 28 8.62 -9.46 -28.29
C TYR A 28 7.83 -10.72 -27.91
N LYS A 29 6.99 -10.62 -26.87
CA LYS A 29 6.01 -11.65 -26.49
C LYS A 29 4.85 -11.64 -27.50
N LYS A 30 3.93 -12.61 -27.38
CA LYS A 30 2.69 -12.64 -28.20
C LYS A 30 1.60 -11.69 -27.71
N LEU A 31 1.69 -11.21 -26.47
CA LEU A 31 0.64 -10.45 -25.79
C LEU A 31 1.17 -9.09 -25.36
N CYS A 32 0.29 -8.08 -25.29
CA CYS A 32 0.59 -6.84 -24.57
C CYS A 32 0.72 -7.10 -23.07
N TYR A 33 1.22 -6.12 -22.33
CA TYR A 33 1.42 -6.23 -20.88
C TYR A 33 0.13 -6.63 -20.13
N GLY A 34 -0.99 -5.94 -20.42
CA GLY A 34 -2.28 -6.21 -19.78
C GLY A 34 -2.78 -7.64 -20.03
N HIS A 35 -2.77 -8.09 -21.28
CA HIS A 35 -3.20 -9.44 -21.62
C HIS A 35 -2.25 -10.53 -21.14
N HIS A 36 -0.94 -10.27 -21.08
CA HIS A 36 0.01 -11.19 -20.48
C HIS A 36 -0.30 -11.38 -18.99
N ARG A 37 -0.52 -10.28 -18.25
CA ARG A 37 -0.89 -10.36 -16.83
C ARG A 37 -2.22 -11.07 -16.59
N LYS A 38 -3.24 -10.77 -17.39
CA LYS A 38 -4.55 -11.44 -17.32
C LYS A 38 -4.43 -12.95 -17.60
N LYS A 39 -3.72 -13.32 -18.67
CA LYS A 39 -3.52 -14.73 -19.07
C LYS A 39 -2.81 -15.54 -18.00
N TYR A 40 -1.75 -15.01 -17.41
CA TYR A 40 -0.96 -15.70 -16.39
C TYR A 40 -1.44 -15.44 -14.96
N ARG A 41 -2.65 -14.86 -14.80
CA ARG A 41 -3.22 -14.48 -13.49
C ARG A 41 -2.23 -13.71 -12.60
N MET A 42 -1.34 -12.94 -13.22
CA MET A 42 -0.41 -12.01 -12.56
C MET A 42 -1.12 -10.70 -12.19
N SER A 43 -2.37 -10.84 -11.75
CA SER A 43 -3.14 -9.75 -11.17
C SER A 43 -2.27 -9.08 -10.10
N PRO A 44 -2.33 -7.75 -9.93
CA PRO A 44 -1.69 -7.09 -8.79
C PRO A 44 -2.18 -7.67 -7.44
N ASN A 45 -3.28 -8.42 -7.47
CA ASN A 45 -4.06 -8.84 -6.30
C ASN A 45 -3.87 -10.30 -5.85
N SER A 46 -2.93 -11.09 -6.37
CA SER A 46 -2.89 -12.51 -5.97
C SER A 46 -2.00 -12.83 -4.76
N LYS A 47 -1.06 -11.97 -4.31
CA LYS A 47 -0.22 -12.27 -3.13
C LYS A 47 0.28 -11.07 -2.30
N ILE A 48 -0.21 -9.84 -2.52
CA ILE A 48 0.23 -8.66 -1.76
C ILE A 48 -1.00 -8.04 -1.08
N ARG A 49 -0.91 -7.86 0.24
CA ARG A 49 -1.91 -7.30 1.19
C ARG A 49 -2.87 -8.27 1.87
N LYS A 50 -2.36 -9.14 2.75
CA LYS A 50 -3.14 -9.60 3.93
C LYS A 50 -2.47 -9.43 5.29
N ASN A 51 -1.27 -8.84 5.37
CA ASN A 51 -0.58 -8.61 6.65
C ASN A 51 -0.26 -7.13 6.93
N GLY A 52 -1.05 -6.18 6.41
CA GLY A 52 -0.77 -4.75 6.65
C GLY A 52 -1.70 -3.73 5.98
N SER A 53 -2.86 -4.15 5.46
CA SER A 53 -3.87 -3.18 5.07
C SER A 53 -4.44 -2.58 6.34
N PHE A 54 -4.37 -1.25 6.50
CA PHE A 54 -5.17 -0.55 7.49
C PHE A 54 -6.62 -1.04 7.38
N THR A 55 -7.20 -1.41 8.53
CA THR A 55 -8.59 -1.85 8.65
C THR A 55 -9.53 -0.65 8.40
N SER A 56 -10.82 -0.88 8.19
CA SER A 56 -11.78 0.24 8.20
C SER A 56 -11.72 1.00 9.53
N GLU A 57 -11.53 0.26 10.63
CA GLU A 57 -11.39 0.79 11.99
C GLU A 57 -10.23 1.79 12.14
N TYR A 58 -9.17 1.68 11.34
CA TYR A 58 -8.09 2.65 11.32
C TYR A 58 -8.58 4.04 10.87
N TYR A 59 -9.47 4.08 9.88
CA TYR A 59 -9.99 5.33 9.33
C TYR A 59 -11.12 5.92 10.17
N ASP A 60 -11.78 5.11 11.01
CA ASP A 60 -12.87 5.54 11.90
C ASP A 60 -12.39 6.35 13.12
N ILE A 61 -11.07 6.51 13.28
CA ILE A 61 -10.49 7.27 14.39
C ILE A 61 -10.52 8.75 14.05
N ASP A 62 -11.21 9.51 14.89
CA ASP A 62 -11.19 10.97 14.86
C ASP A 62 -9.77 11.48 15.07
N THR A 63 -9.29 12.25 14.09
CA THR A 63 -7.94 12.85 14.09
C THR A 63 -7.97 14.36 14.25
N THR A 64 -9.14 14.93 14.56
CA THR A 64 -9.30 16.38 14.72
C THR A 64 -8.78 16.89 16.06
N LYS A 65 -8.71 16.03 17.08
CA LYS A 65 -8.27 16.39 18.43
C LYS A 65 -7.40 15.32 19.08
N CYS A 66 -6.45 15.78 19.89
CA CYS A 66 -5.59 14.92 20.69
C CYS A 66 -6.38 14.26 21.82
N SER A 67 -6.33 12.94 21.93
CA SER A 67 -6.97 12.15 22.98
C SER A 67 -6.35 12.36 24.36
N LEU A 68 -5.11 12.88 24.46
CA LEU A 68 -4.42 13.10 25.74
C LEU A 68 -4.59 14.52 26.28
N CYS A 69 -4.43 15.55 25.44
CA CYS A 69 -4.43 16.95 25.90
C CYS A 69 -5.54 17.81 25.29
N GLY A 70 -6.37 17.25 24.41
CA GLY A 70 -7.46 17.98 23.75
C GLY A 70 -7.03 18.95 22.64
N TRP A 71 -5.74 19.06 22.33
CA TRP A 71 -5.24 19.93 21.25
C TRP A 71 -5.90 19.63 19.91
N ASP A 72 -6.43 20.66 19.24
CA ASP A 72 -7.31 20.57 18.06
C ASP A 72 -6.93 21.56 16.94
N LYS A 73 -5.73 22.13 16.98
CA LYS A 73 -5.30 23.17 16.02
C LYS A 73 -4.88 22.60 14.65
N ALA A 74 -4.63 21.30 14.55
CA ALA A 74 -4.33 20.61 13.29
C ALA A 74 -4.62 19.10 13.39
N PRO A 75 -4.58 18.36 12.26
CA PRO A 75 -4.72 16.91 12.29
C PRO A 75 -3.69 16.24 13.19
N CYS A 76 -4.16 15.31 14.00
CA CYS A 76 -3.36 14.50 14.92
C CYS A 76 -2.96 13.17 14.29
N ASP A 77 -1.83 12.63 14.74
CA ASP A 77 -1.31 11.33 14.30
C ASP A 77 -2.04 10.19 15.00
N ARG A 78 -2.27 9.09 14.28
CA ARG A 78 -2.82 7.87 14.87
C ARG A 78 -1.71 7.03 15.46
N HIS A 79 -1.76 6.79 16.77
CA HIS A 79 -0.77 6.02 17.52
C HIS A 79 -1.37 4.74 18.08
N ARG A 80 -0.62 3.63 18.08
CA ARG A 80 -1.08 2.37 18.70
C ARG A 80 -0.67 2.31 20.16
N ILE A 81 -1.57 1.91 21.05
CA ILE A 81 -1.26 1.71 22.48
C ILE A 81 -0.31 0.50 22.61
N GLU A 82 -0.75 -0.64 22.10
CA GLU A 82 0.09 -1.83 21.97
C GLU A 82 0.85 -1.76 20.64
N MET A 83 2.17 -1.71 20.73
CA MET A 83 3.02 -1.61 19.53
C MET A 83 2.89 -2.83 18.63
N GLY A 84 3.09 -2.64 17.33
CA GLY A 84 3.07 -3.73 16.36
C GLY A 84 4.10 -4.83 16.63
N MET A 85 5.24 -4.50 17.24
CA MET A 85 6.25 -5.48 17.67
C MET A 85 5.73 -6.43 18.76
N ASN A 86 4.75 -6.00 19.55
CA ASN A 86 4.11 -6.79 20.60
C ASN A 86 2.81 -7.46 20.12
N GLY A 87 2.52 -7.44 18.81
CA GLY A 87 1.29 -8.00 18.25
C GLY A 87 0.12 -7.01 18.16
N GLY A 88 0.33 -5.75 18.53
CA GLY A 88 -0.70 -4.73 18.51
C GLY A 88 -1.20 -4.40 17.10
N LYS A 89 -2.52 -4.50 16.93
CA LYS A 89 -3.21 -4.29 15.65
C LYS A 89 -3.77 -2.87 15.52
N TYR A 90 -4.00 -2.44 14.27
CA TYR A 90 -4.76 -1.22 13.98
C TYR A 90 -6.26 -1.51 14.13
N ILE A 91 -6.75 -1.50 15.37
CA ILE A 91 -8.16 -1.74 15.70
C ILE A 91 -8.69 -0.65 16.62
N LYS A 92 -10.00 -0.45 16.63
CA LYS A 92 -10.66 0.46 17.57
C LYS A 92 -10.36 0.00 19.00
N GLY A 93 -9.94 0.92 19.86
CA GLY A 93 -9.52 0.63 21.23
C GLY A 93 -8.02 0.39 21.42
N ASN A 94 -7.27 0.00 20.39
CA ASN A 94 -5.80 -0.06 20.44
C ASN A 94 -5.13 1.16 19.81
N MET A 95 -5.88 2.24 19.59
CA MET A 95 -5.42 3.38 18.82
C MET A 95 -5.87 4.68 19.48
N LEU A 96 -4.97 5.65 19.49
CA LEU A 96 -5.17 7.00 20.00
C LEU A 96 -4.90 8.02 18.90
N SER A 97 -5.56 9.16 18.97
CA SER A 97 -5.19 10.32 18.16
C SER A 97 -4.32 11.25 19.01
N LEU A 98 -3.11 11.56 18.58
CA LEU A 98 -2.14 12.32 19.37
C LEU A 98 -1.60 13.51 18.58
N CYS A 99 -1.50 14.67 19.23
CA CYS A 99 -0.76 15.79 18.69
C CYS A 99 0.75 15.49 18.66
N PRO A 100 1.57 16.23 17.88
CA PRO A 100 3.00 15.96 17.76
C PRO A 100 3.75 15.90 19.10
N ASN A 101 3.37 16.74 20.06
CA ASN A 101 3.99 16.78 21.39
C ASN A 101 3.64 15.54 22.22
N CYS A 102 2.36 15.21 22.34
CA CYS A 102 1.91 14.01 23.06
C CYS A 102 2.42 12.73 22.40
N HIS A 103 2.47 12.70 21.07
CA HIS A 103 3.03 11.57 20.33
C HIS A 103 4.50 11.35 20.68
N LYS A 104 5.30 12.42 20.76
CA LYS A 104 6.70 12.34 21.19
C LYS A 104 6.84 11.85 22.63
N LEU A 105 6.03 12.37 23.56
CA LEU A 105 6.06 11.94 24.96
C LEU A 105 5.73 10.45 25.13
N VAL A 106 4.79 9.93 24.33
CA VAL A 106 4.46 8.50 24.30
C VAL A 106 5.66 7.67 23.82
N HIS A 107 6.33 8.06 22.72
CA HIS A 107 7.54 7.37 22.25
C HIS A 107 8.69 7.39 23.25
N LEU A 108 8.73 8.42 24.11
CA LEU A 108 9.71 8.54 25.21
C LEU A 108 9.30 7.78 26.48
N GLY A 109 8.11 7.16 26.53
CA GLY A 109 7.59 6.48 27.71
C GLY A 109 7.20 7.43 28.86
N LEU A 110 7.00 8.73 28.57
CA LEU A 110 6.71 9.76 29.57
C LEU A 110 5.21 10.03 29.72
N SER A 111 4.39 9.49 28.84
CA SER A 111 2.95 9.64 28.89
C SER A 111 2.30 8.39 28.33
N ILE A 112 1.67 7.62 29.22
CA ILE A 112 0.59 6.63 29.11
C ILE A 112 0.73 5.87 30.45
N LYS A 113 -0.21 6.08 31.37
CA LYS A 113 -0.34 5.29 32.60
C LYS A 113 -1.48 4.30 32.41
#